data_AF-A0A1B2EKX1-F1
#
_entry.id   AF-A0A1B2EKX1-F1
#
_cell.length_a   1.000
_cell.length_b   1.000
_cell.length_c   1.000
_cell.angle_alpha   90.00
_cell.angle_beta   90.00
_cell.angle_gamma   90.00
#
_symmetry.space_group_name_H-M   'P 1'
#
loop_
_entity.id
_entity.type
_entity.pdbx_description
1 polymer ?
#
loop_
_entity_poly.entity_id
_entity_poly.type
_entity_poly.pdbx_seq_one_letter_code
_entity_poly.pdbx_strand_id
1 'polypeptide(L)'
;MSEKSFTDRQGQYLAFIDAYTRVHGRPPAETDMQSHFQVTPPSVHQMILTLERAGLIRRQPGVARSIEVLVAPECLPLLRHPQPVKSSGPRI
;
A
#
# COMPACT_ATOMS: atom_id res chain seq x y z
N MET A 1 -5.81 15.31 19.05
CA MET A 1 -6.43 14.37 18.10
C MET A 1 -5.42 14.22 16.96
N SER A 2 -4.76 13.06 16.88
CA SER A 2 -3.47 12.93 16.17
C SER A 2 -3.66 13.13 14.66
N GLU A 3 -2.98 14.13 14.11
CA GLU A 3 -3.01 14.46 12.68
C GLU A 3 -2.50 13.26 11.87
N LYS A 4 -3.26 12.82 10.86
CA LYS A 4 -2.84 11.73 9.98
C LYS A 4 -1.47 12.07 9.37
N SER A 5 -0.44 11.33 9.77
CA SER A 5 0.94 11.52 9.30
C SER A 5 1.18 10.99 7.87
N PHE A 6 0.12 10.73 7.11
CA PHE A 6 0.18 10.14 5.78
C PHE A 6 -0.90 10.70 4.87
N THR A 7 -0.60 10.73 3.57
CA THR A 7 -1.52 11.14 2.51
C THR A 7 -2.64 10.12 2.32
N ASP A 8 -3.73 10.52 1.67
CA ASP A 8 -4.84 9.62 1.35
C ASP A 8 -4.37 8.35 0.62
N ARG A 9 -3.47 8.49 -0.38
CA ARG A 9 -2.96 7.36 -1.15
C ARG A 9 -2.10 6.42 -0.31
N GLN A 10 -1.24 6.95 0.55
CA GLN A 10 -0.47 6.15 1.50
C GLN A 10 -1.39 5.40 2.45
N GLY A 11 -2.41 6.07 2.98
CA GLY A 11 -3.42 5.46 3.83
C GLY A 11 -4.14 4.29 3.14
N GLN A 12 -4.45 4.40 1.85
CA GLN A 12 -5.05 3.29 1.09
C GLN A 12 -4.10 2.09 0.96
N TYR A 13 -2.80 2.30 0.76
CA TYR A 13 -1.82 1.22 0.76
C TYR A 13 -1.73 0.54 2.13
N LEU A 14 -1.67 1.31 3.21
CA LEU A 14 -1.65 0.77 4.57
C LEU A 14 -2.91 -0.04 4.88
N ALA A 15 -4.09 0.50 4.54
CA ALA A 15 -5.37 -0.19 4.70
C ALA A 15 -5.43 -1.49 3.89
N PHE A 16 -4.90 -1.48 2.66
CA PHE A 16 -4.83 -2.69 1.84
C PHE A 16 -3.94 -3.75 2.46
N ILE A 17 -2.76 -3.38 2.96
CA ILE A 17 -1.82 -4.32 3.59
C ILE A 17 -2.43 -4.94 4.86
N ASP A 18 -3.07 -4.14 5.73
CA ASP A 18 -3.75 -4.64 6.94
C ASP A 18 -4.90 -5.59 6.57
N ALA A 19 -5.80 -5.16 5.68
CA ALA A 19 -6.95 -5.95 5.28
C ALA A 19 -6.54 -7.26 4.59
N TYR A 20 -5.56 -7.20 3.68
CA TYR A 20 -5.04 -8.39 3.00
C TYR A 20 -4.46 -9.38 4.01
N THR A 21 -3.65 -8.90 4.95
CA THR A 21 -3.02 -9.74 5.99
C THR A 21 -4.07 -10.37 6.89
N ARG A 22 -5.11 -9.62 7.28
CA ARG A 22 -6.22 -10.10 8.11
C ARG A 22 -7.02 -11.20 7.43
N VAL A 23 -7.25 -11.09 6.12
CA VAL A 23 -8.04 -12.06 5.34
C VAL A 23 -7.22 -13.29 4.95
N HIS A 24 -5.96 -13.11 4.54
CA HIS A 24 -5.13 -14.19 3.97
C HIS A 24 -4.13 -14.79 4.96
N GLY A 25 -3.99 -14.23 6.16
CA GLY A 25 -3.03 -14.67 7.18
C GLY A 25 -1.56 -14.40 6.82
N ARG A 26 -1.28 -13.66 5.73
CA ARG A 26 0.06 -13.30 5.27
C ARG A 26 0.07 -11.94 4.58
N PRO A 27 1.17 -11.17 4.65
CA PRO A 27 1.27 -9.90 3.94
C PRO A 27 1.19 -10.05 2.41
N PRO A 28 0.69 -9.03 1.69
CA PRO A 28 0.69 -9.01 0.23
C PRO A 28 2.12 -8.91 -0.32
N ALA A 29 2.32 -9.48 -1.51
CA ALA A 29 3.50 -9.21 -2.33
C ALA A 29 3.31 -7.91 -3.13
N GLU A 30 4.39 -7.38 -3.72
CA GLU A 30 4.30 -6.22 -4.62
C GLU A 30 3.32 -6.48 -5.78
N THR A 31 3.27 -7.70 -6.32
CA THR A 31 2.35 -8.09 -7.41
C THR A 31 0.88 -8.03 -6.99
N ASP A 32 0.57 -8.34 -5.72
CA ASP A 32 -0.80 -8.24 -5.21
C ASP A 32 -1.24 -6.76 -5.17
N MET A 33 -0.34 -5.87 -4.73
CA MET A 33 -0.57 -4.41 -4.75
C MET A 33 -0.65 -3.86 -6.17
N GLN A 34 0.17 -4.33 -7.10
CA GLN A 34 0.09 -3.94 -8.52
C GLN A 34 -1.28 -4.28 -9.11
N SER A 35 -1.74 -5.50 -8.85
CA SER A 35 -3.03 -6.00 -9.35
C SER A 35 -4.20 -5.24 -8.73
N HIS A 36 -4.14 -4.97 -7.42
CA HIS A 36 -5.19 -4.23 -6.74
C HIS A 36 -5.23 -2.77 -7.17
N PHE A 37 -4.11 -2.04 -7.11
CA PHE A 37 -4.07 -0.62 -7.40
C PHE A 37 -3.93 -0.28 -8.90
N GLN A 38 -3.81 -1.29 -9.77
CA GLN A 38 -3.62 -1.14 -11.22
C GLN A 38 -2.47 -0.20 -11.57
N VAL A 39 -1.33 -0.41 -10.92
CA VAL A 39 -0.12 0.39 -11.09
C VAL A 39 1.05 -0.48 -11.54
N THR A 40 2.07 0.17 -12.10
CA THR A 40 3.29 -0.50 -12.56
C THR A 40 4.15 -0.99 -11.38
N PRO A 41 4.98 -2.03 -11.57
CA PRO A 41 5.90 -2.51 -10.54
C PRO A 41 6.79 -1.41 -9.93
N PRO A 42 7.40 -0.50 -10.72
CA PRO A 42 8.18 0.60 -10.15
C PRO A 42 7.36 1.52 -9.24
N SER A 43 6.08 1.76 -9.55
CA SER A 43 5.23 2.64 -8.75
C SER A 43 4.93 2.04 -7.37
N VAL A 44 4.65 0.73 -7.31
CA VAL A 44 4.44 0.03 -6.04
C VAL A 44 5.73 0.02 -5.22
N HIS A 45 6.86 -0.30 -5.86
CA HIS A 45 8.15 -0.32 -5.19
C HIS A 45 8.48 1.05 -4.57
N GLN A 46 8.31 2.14 -5.31
CA GLN A 46 8.53 3.49 -4.78
C GLN A 46 7.56 3.85 -3.65
N MET A 47 6.29 3.42 -3.72
CA MET A 47 5.33 3.63 -2.62
C MET A 47 5.78 2.90 -1.35
N ILE A 48 6.22 1.65 -1.46
CA ILE A 48 6.72 0.86 -0.32
C ILE A 48 7.94 1.56 0.31
N LEU A 49 8.91 2.00 -0.49
CA LEU A 49 10.06 2.76 0.01
C LEU A 49 9.65 4.05 0.72
N THR A 50 8.63 4.74 0.19
CA THR A 50 8.12 5.97 0.79
C THR A 50 7.47 5.69 2.15
N LEU A 51 6.65 4.64 2.27
CA LEU A 51 6.02 4.24 3.52
C LEU A 51 7.05 3.78 4.56
N GLU A 52 8.08 3.05 4.13
CA GLU A 52 9.18 2.59 5.00
C GLU A 52 9.98 3.77 5.55
N ARG A 53 10.37 4.73 4.69
CA ARG A 53 11.07 5.95 5.12
C ARG A 53 10.24 6.82 6.06
N ALA A 54 8.91 6.81 5.90
CA ALA A 54 7.99 7.51 6.77
C ALA A 54 7.74 6.78 8.11
N GLY A 55 8.32 5.59 8.32
CA GLY A 55 8.11 4.79 9.54
C GLY A 55 6.70 4.21 9.66
N LEU A 56 5.94 4.15 8.55
CA LEU A 56 4.56 3.66 8.54
C LEU A 56 4.48 2.14 8.35
N ILE A 57 5.53 1.56 7.76
CA ILE A 57 5.70 0.11 7.59
C ILE A 57 7.13 -0.30 7.95
N ARG A 58 7.33 -1.59 8.24
CA ARG A 58 8.63 -2.25 8.20
C ARG A 58 8.63 -3.36 7.15
N ARG A 59 9.80 -3.70 6.60
CA ARG A 59 9.98 -4.87 5.73
C ARG A 59 11.40 -5.43 5.84
N GLN A 60 11.60 -6.62 5.30
CA GLN A 60 12.93 -7.19 5.08
C GLN A 60 13.33 -7.05 3.61
N PRO A 61 14.42 -6.34 3.28
CA PRO A 61 14.91 -6.21 1.90
C PRO A 61 15.16 -7.58 1.26
N GLY A 62 14.68 -7.77 0.02
CA GLY A 62 14.84 -9.02 -0.72
C GLY A 62 13.91 -10.17 -0.29
N VAL A 63 13.12 -10.00 0.77
CA VAL A 63 12.18 -11.02 1.25
C VAL A 63 10.77 -10.67 0.85
N ALA A 64 10.18 -11.48 -0.03
CA ALA A 64 8.78 -11.33 -0.41
C ALA A 64 7.85 -11.51 0.80
N ARG A 65 6.73 -10.77 0.84
CA ARG A 65 5.70 -10.87 1.88
C ARG A 65 6.20 -10.61 3.31
N SER A 66 7.20 -9.72 3.46
CA SER A 66 7.76 -9.32 4.75
C SER A 66 7.24 -7.97 5.26
N ILE A 67 6.28 -7.36 4.57
CA ILE A 67 5.78 -6.03 4.90
C ILE A 67 4.85 -6.12 6.11
N GLU A 68 5.07 -5.26 7.09
CA GLU A 68 4.20 -5.12 8.25
C GLU A 68 3.83 -3.64 8.47
N VAL A 69 2.55 -3.40 8.75
CA VAL A 69 2.02 -2.06 9.02
C VAL A 69 2.29 -1.70 10.48
N LEU A 70 2.88 -0.53 10.71
CA LEU A 70 3.19 -0.01 12.05
C LEU A 70 2.12 0.98 12.56
N VAL A 71 1.09 1.23 11.75
CA VAL A 71 -0.04 2.09 12.07
C VAL A 71 -1.17 1.25 12.66
N ALA A 72 -1.76 1.70 13.76
CA ALA A 72 -2.89 1.03 14.38
C ALA A 72 -4.10 0.96 13.40
N PRO A 73 -4.81 -0.19 13.31
CA PRO A 73 -5.91 -0.37 12.36
C PRO A 73 -7.02 0.70 12.47
N GLU A 74 -7.28 1.20 13.67
CA GLU A 74 -8.25 2.27 13.95
C GLU A 74 -7.88 3.63 13.32
N CYS A 75 -6.60 3.85 13.01
CA CYS A 75 -6.11 5.04 12.34
C CYS A 75 -6.14 4.91 10.81
N LEU A 76 -6.31 3.68 10.28
CA LEU A 76 -6.32 3.43 8.86
C LEU A 76 -7.63 3.92 8.23
N PRO A 77 -7.59 4.51 7.03
CA PRO A 77 -8.81 4.83 6.31
C PRO A 77 -9.52 3.55 5.88
N LEU A 78 -10.82 3.65 5.61
CA LEU A 78 -11.52 2.59 4.92
C LEU A 78 -10.85 2.32 3.56
N LEU A 79 -10.59 1.03 3.29
CA LEU A 79 -10.07 0.59 2.01
C LEU A 79 -11.12 0.85 0.94
N ARG A 80 -10.79 1.72 -0.01
CA ARG A 80 -11.65 2.04 -1.15
C ARG A 80 -11.47 0.97 -2.20
N HIS A 81 -12.54 0.67 -2.92
CA HIS A 81 -12.43 -0.16 -4.12
C HIS A 81 -11.46 0.49 -5.11
N PRO A 82 -10.58 -0.30 -5.75
CA PRO A 82 -9.66 0.25 -6.73
C PRO A 82 -10.46 0.87 -7.87
N GLN A 83 -10.40 2.19 -7.95
CA GLN A 83 -10.90 2.93 -9.10
C GLN A 83 -9.90 2.67 -10.23
N PRO A 84 -10.34 2.21 -11.41
CA PRO A 84 -9.46 2.13 -12.55
C PRO A 84 -8.89 3.52 -12.79
N VAL A 85 -7.57 3.68 -12.64
CA VAL A 85 -6.95 4.92 -13.08
C VAL A 85 -7.18 4.95 -14.58
N LYS A 86 -7.84 5.99 -15.09
CA LYS A 86 -7.88 6.21 -16.53
C LYS A 86 -6.42 6.36 -16.96
N SER A 87 -5.84 5.30 -17.49
CA SER A 87 -4.56 5.36 -18.17
C SER A 87 -4.70 6.45 -19.22
N SER A 88 -4.09 7.61 -19.00
CA SER A 88 -3.88 8.59 -20.05
C SER A 88 -3.15 7.84 -21.16
N GLY A 89 -3.89 7.48 -22.20
CA GLY A 89 -3.36 6.82 -23.38
C GLY A 89 -2.31 7.70 -24.05
N PRO A 90 -1.52 7.14 -24.98
CA PRO A 90 -0.52 7.91 -25.69
C PRO A 90 -1.22 9.05 -26.42
N ARG A 91 -0.77 10.28 -26.17
CA ARG A 91 -1.10 11.41 -27.03
C ARG A 91 -0.30 11.22 -28.32
N ILE A 92 -0.93 10.56 -29.29
CA ILE A 92 -0.51 10.55 -30.70
C ILE A 92 -0.64 11.96 -31.28
#